data_AF-A0A822ZW97-F1
#
_entry.id   AF-A0A822ZW97-F1
#
_cell.length_a   1.000
_cell.length_b   1.000
_cell.length_c   1.000
_cell.angle_alpha   90.00
_cell.angle_beta   90.00
_cell.angle_gamma   90.00
#
_symmetry.space_group_name_H-M   'P 1'
#
loop_
_entity.id
_entity.type
_entity.pdbx_description
1 polymer ?
#
loop_
_entity_poly.entity_id
_entity_poly.type
_entity_poly.pdbx_seq_one_letter_code
_entity_poly.pdbx_strand_id
1 'polypeptide(L)'
;MALSFACNASILPQQVKVNSRSTKYLQNVRNLVETIGIPSISSSPDESLRKGNWVKLICGASFEDVVDIRNLSLVYTLAGVDCIDCAADASVVSAVNEGIEAAREMLGSLRRPWVMISVNDDEDLHFRKAEFDPDDCPLDCSRPCEMVCPANAISLERKASSEEEFTHFIGGRGKLQVGVITERCYGCGRCFGVCPFDKIRAVTYVRDAAATSQLLRRNDVDAVEIHTNGRQTDSFKDLWNNLEDSIRHVELVAVSLPDVGDLTVSVMKTIHSIMDPHLHCYNLWQLDGRPMSGDIGRGATREAIAFAVRLAAVRDRPHGFLQIAGGTNSHTVSGLKKAGLFQTTSISGNWRGEMFTVNSQQALIGGVAYGGYARKIVGRVLAEMQSHHGLAHIEDYPNYVFKALKEALLLQKGREKASTGITL
;
A
#
# COMPACT_ATOMS: atom_id res chain seq x y z
N MET A 1 -12.90 -19.63 56.86
CA MET A 1 -11.66 -18.86 57.01
C MET A 1 -10.79 -19.21 55.81
N ALA A 2 -10.93 -18.61 54.63
CA ALA A 2 -10.63 -17.22 54.22
C ALA A 2 -9.17 -16.83 54.50
N LEU A 3 -8.39 -16.68 53.42
CA LEU A 3 -7.51 -15.52 53.16
C LEU A 3 -7.01 -15.60 51.71
N SER A 4 -7.70 -14.89 50.83
CA SER A 4 -7.25 -14.49 49.51
C SER A 4 -6.44 -13.19 49.65
N PHE A 5 -5.23 -13.14 49.11
CA PHE A 5 -4.48 -11.89 48.95
C PHE A 5 -4.71 -11.37 47.53
N ALA A 6 -5.59 -10.38 47.40
CA ALA A 6 -5.72 -9.57 46.19
C ALA A 6 -4.76 -8.37 46.32
N CYS A 7 -3.75 -8.30 45.46
CA CYS A 7 -2.98 -7.07 45.25
C CYS A 7 -3.72 -6.20 44.25
N ASN A 8 -4.54 -5.26 44.74
CA ASN A 8 -5.09 -4.17 43.94
C ASN A 8 -4.03 -3.07 43.81
N ALA A 9 -3.35 -3.01 42.66
CA ALA A 9 -2.67 -1.79 42.24
C ALA A 9 -3.69 -0.91 41.50
N SER A 10 -4.29 0.03 42.22
CA SER A 10 -5.10 1.10 41.64
C SER A 10 -4.20 2.06 40.85
N ILE A 11 -4.15 1.88 39.53
CA ILE A 11 -3.58 2.88 38.62
C ILE A 11 -4.61 4.02 38.52
N LEU A 12 -4.31 5.15 39.16
CA LEU A 12 -5.02 6.41 38.91
C LEU A 12 -4.94 6.72 37.40
N PRO A 13 -6.02 7.18 36.75
CA PRO A 13 -5.91 7.68 35.39
C PRO A 13 -4.98 8.90 35.42
N GLN A 14 -3.79 8.78 34.83
CA GLN A 14 -2.99 9.94 34.48
C GLN A 14 -3.83 10.77 33.51
N GLN A 15 -4.35 11.90 33.99
CA GLN A 15 -4.85 12.95 33.10
C GLN A 15 -3.68 13.36 32.20
N VAL A 16 -3.71 12.89 30.96
CA VAL A 16 -2.86 13.38 29.89
C VAL A 16 -3.20 14.86 29.73
N LYS A 17 -2.31 15.74 30.21
CA LYS A 17 -2.38 17.17 29.92
C LYS A 17 -2.21 17.35 28.43
N VAL A 18 -3.33 17.47 27.71
CA VAL A 18 -3.34 17.86 26.30
C VAL A 18 -2.70 19.25 26.21
N ASN A 19 -1.48 19.30 25.68
CA ASN A 19 -0.70 20.52 25.55
C ASN A 19 -1.39 21.47 24.54
N SER A 20 -1.52 22.76 24.85
CA SER A 20 -2.19 23.76 23.97
C SER A 20 -1.56 23.86 22.58
N ARG A 21 -0.28 23.51 22.44
CA ARG A 21 0.40 23.35 21.15
C ARG A 21 -0.21 22.21 20.32
N SER A 22 -0.48 21.04 20.93
CA SER A 22 -1.08 19.89 20.26
C SER A 22 -2.47 20.25 19.68
N THR A 23 -3.28 21.00 20.42
CA THR A 23 -4.59 21.48 19.95
C THR A 23 -4.48 22.40 18.73
N LYS A 24 -3.52 23.34 18.72
CA LYS A 24 -3.29 24.24 17.57
C LYS A 24 -2.83 23.50 16.33
N TYR A 25 -2.01 22.46 16.47
CA TYR A 25 -1.55 21.67 15.33
C TYR A 25 -2.59 20.71 14.79
N LEU A 26 -3.37 20.04 15.65
CA LEU A 26 -4.54 19.28 15.21
C LEU A 26 -5.52 20.18 14.46
N GLN A 27 -5.68 21.44 14.89
CA GLN A 27 -6.43 22.42 14.13
C GLN A 27 -5.79 22.74 12.77
N ASN A 28 -4.47 22.83 12.66
CA ASN A 28 -3.81 23.02 11.36
C ASN A 28 -3.98 21.81 10.43
N VAL A 29 -3.94 20.58 10.96
CA VAL A 29 -4.22 19.36 10.18
C VAL A 29 -5.67 19.36 9.71
N ARG A 30 -6.63 19.66 10.60
CA ARG A 30 -8.05 19.85 10.26
C ARG A 30 -8.22 20.91 9.17
N ASN A 31 -7.66 22.10 9.37
CA ASN A 31 -7.72 23.18 8.42
C ASN A 31 -7.13 22.78 7.05
N LEU A 32 -6.03 22.02 7.01
CA LEU A 32 -5.44 21.54 5.75
C LEU A 32 -6.40 20.58 5.03
N VAL A 33 -6.98 19.63 5.76
CA VAL A 33 -7.97 18.68 5.23
C VAL A 33 -9.23 19.40 4.73
N GLU A 34 -9.73 20.36 5.50
CA GLU A 34 -10.89 21.19 5.15
C GLU A 34 -10.60 22.10 3.94
N THR A 35 -9.44 22.75 3.90
CA THR A 35 -9.04 23.67 2.82
C THR A 35 -8.86 22.95 1.49
N ILE A 36 -8.28 21.75 1.52
CA ILE A 36 -8.04 20.96 0.31
C ILE A 36 -9.32 20.22 -0.14
N GLY A 37 -10.30 20.05 0.75
CA GLY A 37 -11.55 19.38 0.44
C GLY A 37 -11.33 17.91 0.09
N ILE A 38 -10.70 17.15 1.01
CA ILE A 38 -10.41 15.73 0.79
C ILE A 38 -11.71 14.97 0.46
N PRO A 39 -11.80 14.31 -0.72
CA PRO A 39 -13.03 13.66 -1.18
C PRO A 39 -13.55 12.55 -0.26
N SER A 40 -12.70 11.97 0.60
CA SER A 40 -13.02 10.78 1.41
C SER A 40 -14.10 11.00 2.48
N ILE A 41 -14.51 12.25 2.73
CA ILE A 41 -15.66 12.56 3.59
C ILE A 41 -16.99 12.26 2.87
N SER A 42 -17.00 12.18 1.52
CA SER A 42 -18.24 12.20 0.73
C SER A 42 -18.60 10.92 -0.02
N SER A 43 -17.65 10.02 -0.32
CA SER A 43 -17.91 8.78 -1.08
C SER A 43 -17.32 7.52 -0.45
N SER A 44 -18.08 6.42 -0.46
CA SER A 44 -17.62 5.09 -0.04
C SER A 44 -16.60 4.50 -1.01
N PRO A 45 -15.77 3.51 -0.61
CA PRO A 45 -14.73 2.96 -1.50
C PRO A 45 -15.32 2.35 -2.77
N ASP A 46 -16.46 1.69 -2.68
CA ASP A 46 -17.19 1.13 -3.83
C ASP A 46 -17.73 2.22 -4.77
N GLU A 47 -18.18 3.35 -4.22
CA GLU A 47 -18.60 4.50 -5.02
C GLU A 47 -17.40 5.14 -5.75
N SER A 48 -16.24 5.23 -5.08
CA SER A 48 -15.00 5.68 -5.69
C SER A 48 -14.58 4.76 -6.86
N LEU A 49 -14.70 3.44 -6.73
CA LEU A 49 -14.45 2.49 -7.82
C LEU A 49 -15.38 2.73 -9.01
N ARG A 50 -16.68 2.85 -8.76
CA ARG A 50 -17.69 3.07 -9.81
C ARG A 50 -17.46 4.38 -10.58
N LYS A 51 -17.09 5.44 -9.85
CA LYS A 51 -16.84 6.78 -10.41
C LYS A 51 -15.47 6.96 -11.07
N GLY A 52 -14.56 5.99 -10.97
CA GLY A 52 -13.19 6.13 -11.51
C GLY A 52 -12.24 6.93 -10.60
N ASN A 53 -12.63 7.14 -9.35
CA ASN A 53 -11.92 7.98 -8.38
C ASN A 53 -11.19 7.16 -7.31
N TRP A 54 -11.09 5.84 -7.45
CA TRP A 54 -10.44 4.99 -6.46
C TRP A 54 -8.93 5.29 -6.33
N VAL A 55 -8.44 5.32 -5.09
CA VAL A 55 -7.02 5.33 -4.73
C VAL A 55 -6.69 4.18 -3.80
N LYS A 56 -5.73 3.35 -4.20
CA LYS A 56 -5.15 2.30 -3.36
C LYS A 56 -3.73 2.72 -2.95
N LEU A 57 -3.44 2.72 -1.66
CA LEU A 57 -2.05 2.68 -1.17
C LEU A 57 -1.57 1.23 -1.20
N ILE A 58 -0.40 0.98 -1.77
CA ILE A 58 0.30 -0.31 -1.65
C ILE A 58 1.44 -0.15 -0.66
N CYS A 59 1.28 -0.63 0.57
CA CYS A 59 2.39 -0.77 1.53
C CYS A 59 3.38 -1.82 1.02
N GLY A 60 2.90 -2.90 0.40
CA GLY A 60 3.70 -3.90 -0.30
C GLY A 60 3.49 -5.30 0.22
N ALA A 61 3.42 -6.28 -0.68
CA ALA A 61 3.16 -7.68 -0.35
C ALA A 61 4.27 -8.35 0.48
N SER A 62 5.52 -7.87 0.35
CA SER A 62 6.68 -8.30 1.15
C SER A 62 7.21 -7.24 2.12
N PHE A 63 6.59 -6.06 2.21
CA PHE A 63 6.97 -5.05 3.20
C PHE A 63 6.20 -5.31 4.49
N GLU A 64 6.91 -5.60 5.57
CA GLU A 64 6.37 -6.10 6.84
C GLU A 64 6.85 -5.29 8.06
N ASP A 65 7.50 -4.14 7.84
CA ASP A 65 7.86 -3.22 8.92
C ASP A 65 6.60 -2.57 9.50
N VAL A 66 6.12 -3.14 10.61
CA VAL A 66 4.87 -2.71 11.26
C VAL A 66 4.89 -1.25 11.71
N VAL A 67 6.05 -0.68 12.05
CA VAL A 67 6.15 0.72 12.50
C VAL A 67 5.93 1.67 11.33
N ASP A 68 6.62 1.41 10.21
CA ASP A 68 6.47 2.22 8.99
C ASP A 68 5.06 2.03 8.40
N ILE A 69 4.55 0.80 8.37
CA ILE A 69 3.21 0.49 7.84
C ILE A 69 2.11 1.19 8.62
N ARG A 70 2.18 1.19 9.95
CA ARG A 70 1.21 1.86 10.80
C ARG A 70 1.18 3.37 10.55
N ASN A 71 2.35 4.01 10.49
CA ASN A 71 2.44 5.45 10.21
C ASN A 71 2.05 5.81 8.77
N LEU A 72 2.39 4.98 7.78
CA LEU A 72 1.92 5.14 6.40
C LEU A 72 0.39 5.07 6.33
N SER A 73 -0.20 4.07 7.01
CA SER A 73 -1.65 3.86 7.03
C SER A 73 -2.40 5.04 7.62
N LEU A 74 -1.86 5.63 8.70
CA LEU A 74 -2.39 6.87 9.28
C LEU A 74 -2.36 8.01 8.26
N VAL A 75 -1.20 8.32 7.70
CA VAL A 75 -1.03 9.46 6.78
C VAL A 75 -1.92 9.34 5.54
N TYR A 76 -2.01 8.14 4.95
CA TYR A 76 -2.81 7.95 3.76
C TYR A 76 -4.30 7.84 4.03
N THR A 77 -4.71 7.40 5.23
CA THR A 77 -6.11 7.53 5.67
C THR A 77 -6.49 9.00 5.82
N LEU A 78 -5.62 9.83 6.41
CA LEU A 78 -5.81 11.29 6.44
C LEU A 78 -5.88 11.87 5.02
N ALA A 79 -5.09 11.36 4.07
CA ALA A 79 -5.10 11.78 2.67
C ALA A 79 -6.30 11.23 1.86
N GLY A 80 -7.17 10.43 2.49
CA GLY A 80 -8.42 9.97 1.91
C GLY A 80 -8.27 8.89 0.84
N VAL A 81 -7.32 7.95 1.00
CA VAL A 81 -7.29 6.76 0.15
C VAL A 81 -8.54 5.89 0.35
N ASP A 82 -8.90 5.10 -0.65
CA ASP A 82 -10.04 4.19 -0.61
C ASP A 82 -9.66 2.81 -0.10
N CYS A 83 -8.40 2.41 -0.30
CA CYS A 83 -7.87 1.14 0.17
C CYS A 83 -6.40 1.24 0.58
N ILE A 84 -6.02 0.46 1.58
CA ILE A 84 -4.64 0.23 2.02
C ILE A 84 -4.35 -1.26 1.86
N ASP A 85 -3.37 -1.56 1.04
CA ASP A 85 -2.92 -2.91 0.72
C ASP A 85 -1.60 -3.25 1.38
N CYS A 86 -1.51 -4.44 1.96
CA CYS A 86 -0.42 -4.86 2.80
C CYS A 86 -0.13 -6.37 2.67
N ALA A 87 0.97 -6.81 3.28
CA ALA A 87 1.30 -8.23 3.37
C ALA A 87 0.18 -9.02 4.09
N ALA A 88 -0.10 -10.23 3.61
CA ALA A 88 -0.97 -11.18 4.31
C ALA A 88 -0.26 -11.76 5.55
N ASP A 89 -0.15 -10.93 6.59
CA ASP A 89 0.38 -11.25 7.91
C ASP A 89 -0.46 -10.59 9.01
N ALA A 90 -0.70 -11.30 10.10
CA ALA A 90 -1.59 -10.84 11.17
C ALA A 90 -1.09 -9.57 11.88
N SER A 91 0.23 -9.43 12.06
CA SER A 91 0.83 -8.26 12.70
C SER A 91 0.78 -7.04 11.78
N VAL A 92 1.00 -7.25 10.48
CA VAL A 92 0.90 -6.20 9.46
C VAL A 92 -0.53 -5.69 9.33
N VAL A 93 -1.53 -6.59 9.25
CA VAL A 93 -2.96 -6.20 9.23
C VAL A 93 -3.33 -5.39 10.48
N SER A 94 -2.83 -5.78 11.65
CA SER A 94 -3.10 -5.07 12.90
C SER A 94 -2.48 -3.67 12.89
N ALA A 95 -1.25 -3.53 12.37
CA ALA A 95 -0.56 -2.25 12.22
C ALA A 95 -1.29 -1.30 11.25
N VAL A 96 -1.81 -1.81 10.13
CA VAL A 96 -2.64 -1.04 9.20
C VAL A 96 -3.89 -0.51 9.90
N ASN A 97 -4.62 -1.39 10.58
CA ASN A 97 -5.84 -1.04 11.30
C ASN A 97 -5.59 -0.02 12.41
N GLU A 98 -4.50 -0.16 13.17
CA GLU A 98 -4.11 0.81 14.20
C GLU A 98 -3.87 2.21 13.59
N GLY A 99 -3.16 2.29 12.47
CA GLY A 99 -2.92 3.55 11.77
C GLY A 99 -4.21 4.19 11.24
N ILE A 100 -5.13 3.38 10.72
CA ILE A 100 -6.45 3.83 10.27
C ILE A 100 -7.24 4.43 11.43
N GLU A 101 -7.35 3.73 12.56
CA GLU A 101 -8.12 4.21 13.71
C GLU A 101 -7.49 5.45 14.33
N ALA A 102 -6.17 5.53 14.44
CA ALA A 102 -5.48 6.74 14.88
C ALA A 102 -5.80 7.95 14.00
N ALA A 103 -5.82 7.80 12.67
CA ALA A 103 -6.23 8.86 11.76
C ALA A 103 -7.70 9.28 11.99
N ARG A 104 -8.60 8.32 12.21
CA ARG A 104 -10.01 8.57 12.48
C ARG A 104 -10.23 9.28 13.81
N GLU A 105 -9.47 8.96 14.85
CA GLU A 105 -9.52 9.67 16.13
C GLU A 105 -9.09 11.13 16.01
N MET A 106 -8.12 11.45 15.13
CA MET A 106 -7.66 12.83 14.92
C MET A 106 -8.73 13.74 14.29
N LEU A 107 -9.50 13.22 13.31
CA LEU A 107 -10.42 14.02 12.49
C LEU A 107 -11.91 13.66 12.66
N GLY A 108 -12.27 12.58 13.34
CA GLY A 108 -13.63 12.16 13.72
C GLY A 108 -14.54 11.73 12.57
N SER A 109 -14.53 12.45 11.44
CA SER A 109 -15.42 12.26 10.29
C SER A 109 -14.76 11.57 9.10
N LEU A 110 -13.62 10.90 9.29
CA LEU A 110 -12.96 10.18 8.21
C LEU A 110 -13.63 8.84 7.95
N ARG A 111 -13.89 8.59 6.67
CA ARG A 111 -14.24 7.27 6.18
C ARG A 111 -13.07 6.31 6.39
N ARG A 112 -13.39 5.07 6.82
CA ARG A 112 -12.43 3.97 6.88
C ARG A 112 -12.08 3.48 5.46
N PRO A 113 -10.80 3.43 5.04
CA PRO A 113 -10.41 2.72 3.82
C PRO A 113 -10.60 1.21 3.98
N TRP A 114 -10.74 0.49 2.87
CA TRP A 114 -10.67 -0.97 2.87
C TRP A 114 -9.24 -1.44 3.14
N VAL A 115 -9.10 -2.46 3.97
CA VAL A 115 -7.84 -3.16 4.20
C VAL A 115 -7.76 -4.34 3.24
N MET A 116 -6.76 -4.33 2.38
CA MET A 116 -6.51 -5.40 1.41
C MET A 116 -5.24 -6.16 1.82
N ILE A 117 -5.30 -7.49 1.75
CA ILE A 117 -4.12 -8.33 1.90
C ILE A 117 -3.68 -8.92 0.56
N SER A 118 -2.38 -8.93 0.31
CA SER A 118 -1.78 -9.45 -0.92
C SER A 118 -1.22 -10.87 -0.75
N VAL A 119 -1.55 -11.75 -1.69
CA VAL A 119 -1.03 -13.13 -1.84
C VAL A 119 -0.64 -13.42 -3.28
N ASN A 120 0.03 -14.55 -3.51
CA ASN A 120 0.47 -15.00 -4.82
C ASN A 120 0.09 -16.46 -5.07
N ASP A 121 -0.25 -16.76 -6.32
CA ASP A 121 -0.55 -18.13 -6.76
C ASP A 121 0.72 -18.99 -6.96
N ASP A 122 1.83 -18.37 -7.33
CA ASP A 122 3.10 -19.00 -7.66
C ASP A 122 4.27 -18.00 -7.45
N GLU A 123 5.48 -18.32 -7.94
CA GLU A 123 6.62 -17.42 -7.92
C GLU A 123 6.30 -16.06 -8.56
N ASP A 124 6.41 -15.02 -7.74
CA ASP A 124 6.13 -13.63 -8.12
C ASP A 124 7.18 -12.69 -7.52
N LEU A 125 7.56 -11.67 -8.28
CA LEU A 125 8.62 -10.73 -7.90
C LEU A 125 8.26 -9.82 -6.72
N HIS A 126 6.97 -9.67 -6.40
CA HIS A 126 6.50 -8.93 -5.22
C HIS A 126 6.58 -9.76 -3.95
N PHE A 127 6.79 -11.08 -4.08
CA PHE A 127 6.94 -12.06 -3.01
C PHE A 127 8.35 -12.63 -2.99
N ARG A 128 9.31 -11.70 -2.96
CA ARG A 128 10.72 -12.03 -2.86
C ARG A 128 11.45 -11.10 -1.89
N LYS A 129 12.55 -11.58 -1.34
CA LYS A 129 13.47 -10.78 -0.52
C LYS A 129 14.89 -10.97 -0.99
N ALA A 130 15.74 -10.00 -0.65
CA ALA A 130 17.19 -10.14 -0.79
C ALA A 130 17.73 -10.96 0.37
N GLU A 131 18.73 -11.80 0.11
CA GLU A 131 19.44 -12.57 1.14
C GLU A 131 20.92 -12.63 0.80
N PHE A 132 21.77 -12.51 1.83
CA PHE A 132 23.20 -12.78 1.77
C PHE A 132 23.71 -13.05 3.19
N ASP A 133 24.83 -13.76 3.29
CA ASP A 133 25.55 -13.91 4.56
C ASP A 133 26.38 -12.64 4.82
N PRO A 134 26.12 -11.87 5.90
CA PRO A 134 26.91 -10.69 6.20
C PRO A 134 28.38 -10.97 6.50
N ASP A 135 28.74 -12.18 6.96
CA ASP A 135 30.13 -12.55 7.21
C ASP A 135 30.89 -12.86 5.89
N ASP A 136 30.19 -13.14 4.80
CA ASP A 136 30.76 -13.28 3.45
C ASP A 136 31.00 -11.94 2.73
N CYS A 137 30.57 -10.81 3.33
CA CYS A 137 30.74 -9.49 2.73
C CYS A 137 32.16 -8.95 3.00
N PRO A 138 32.98 -8.69 1.96
CA PRO A 138 34.33 -8.18 2.16
C PRO A 138 34.35 -6.86 2.93
N LEU A 139 35.30 -6.73 3.86
CA LEU A 139 35.43 -5.53 4.72
C LEU A 139 35.73 -4.26 3.91
N ASP A 140 36.37 -4.41 2.76
CA ASP A 140 36.72 -3.34 1.81
C ASP A 140 35.63 -3.06 0.76
N CYS A 141 34.48 -3.75 0.84
CA CYS A 141 33.34 -3.49 -0.02
C CYS A 141 32.83 -2.05 0.16
N SER A 142 32.61 -1.33 -0.95
CA SER A 142 32.02 0.02 -0.96
C SER A 142 30.51 0.05 -0.65
N ARG A 143 29.89 -1.13 -0.47
CA ARG A 143 28.48 -1.34 -0.09
C ARG A 143 27.46 -0.56 -0.95
N PRO A 144 27.55 -0.60 -2.29
CA PRO A 144 26.56 0.07 -3.14
C PRO A 144 25.13 -0.46 -2.94
N CYS A 145 24.98 -1.70 -2.48
CA CYS A 145 23.70 -2.32 -2.15
C CYS A 145 22.94 -1.56 -1.05
N GLU A 146 23.63 -1.02 -0.04
CA GLU A 146 23.02 -0.20 1.03
C GLU A 146 22.45 1.09 0.46
N MET A 147 23.25 1.80 -0.35
CA MET A 147 22.88 3.10 -0.94
C MET A 147 21.69 3.01 -1.90
N VAL A 148 21.58 1.93 -2.68
CA VAL A 148 20.48 1.77 -3.65
C VAL A 148 19.20 1.22 -3.03
N CYS A 149 19.23 0.73 -1.79
CA CYS A 149 18.09 0.10 -1.13
C CYS A 149 17.08 1.16 -0.66
N PRO A 150 15.92 1.32 -1.31
CA PRO A 150 14.99 2.40 -1.01
C PRO A 150 14.29 2.24 0.35
N ALA A 151 14.33 1.04 0.94
CA ALA A 151 13.74 0.76 2.24
C ALA A 151 14.76 0.80 3.40
N ASN A 152 16.04 1.10 3.11
CA ASN A 152 17.13 0.99 4.08
C ASN A 152 17.16 -0.40 4.76
N ALA A 153 16.87 -1.45 3.98
CA ALA A 153 16.74 -2.82 4.47
C ALA A 153 18.07 -3.59 4.51
N ILE A 154 19.20 -2.92 4.28
CA ILE A 154 20.53 -3.54 4.35
C ILE A 154 21.34 -2.70 5.34
N SER A 155 21.86 -3.35 6.39
CA SER A 155 22.68 -2.71 7.42
C SER A 155 23.86 -3.62 7.75
N LEU A 156 25.09 -3.15 7.50
CA LEU A 156 26.32 -3.86 7.88
C LEU A 156 27.12 -3.13 8.95
N GLU A 157 26.48 -2.27 9.74
CA GLU A 157 27.12 -1.66 10.91
C GLU A 157 27.31 -2.70 12.02
N ARG A 158 28.50 -3.28 12.12
CA ARG A 158 29.01 -3.83 13.38
C ARG A 158 29.50 -2.64 14.20
N LYS A 159 28.79 -2.24 15.26
CA LYS A 159 29.41 -1.34 16.24
C LYS A 159 30.67 -2.03 16.76
N ALA A 160 31.81 -1.38 16.54
CA ALA A 160 33.09 -1.82 17.07
C ALA A 160 32.93 -2.06 18.58
N SER A 161 33.39 -3.22 19.01
CA SER A 161 33.55 -3.62 20.41
C SER A 161 34.22 -2.52 21.23
N SER A 162 33.47 -1.92 22.16
CA SER A 162 34.01 -1.69 23.48
C SER A 162 33.45 -2.80 24.36
N GLU A 163 34.32 -3.76 24.70
CA GLU A 163 34.12 -4.64 25.84
C GLU A 163 33.98 -3.77 27.09
N GLU A 164 32.78 -3.35 27.46
CA GLU A 164 32.40 -2.95 28.82
C GLU A 164 30.90 -2.65 28.88
N GLU A 165 30.28 -3.05 29.98
CA GLU A 165 28.85 -2.92 30.34
C GLU A 165 27.88 -4.00 29.81
N PHE A 166 28.24 -5.26 30.03
CA PHE A 166 27.24 -6.28 30.35
C PHE A 166 26.97 -6.25 31.86
N THR A 167 25.98 -5.49 32.31
CA THR A 167 24.99 -5.92 33.31
C THR A 167 23.98 -4.82 33.63
N HIS A 168 22.71 -5.23 33.65
CA HIS A 168 21.57 -4.58 34.31
C HIS A 168 20.93 -3.35 33.65
N PHE A 169 20.11 -3.55 32.62
CA PHE A 169 18.79 -2.88 32.53
C PHE A 169 17.78 -3.75 31.76
N ILE A 170 16.65 -4.05 32.41
CA ILE A 170 15.47 -4.69 31.83
C ILE A 170 14.82 -3.70 30.84
N GLY A 171 14.67 -4.10 29.58
CA GLY A 171 13.88 -3.37 28.58
C GLY A 171 14.60 -3.08 27.26
N GLY A 172 14.61 -4.08 26.38
CA GLY A 172 14.71 -3.94 24.91
C GLY A 172 15.68 -2.91 24.32
N ARG A 173 16.97 -3.27 24.17
CA ARG A 173 17.84 -2.65 23.16
C ARG A 173 18.14 -3.68 22.08
N GLY A 174 17.73 -3.35 20.85
CA GLY A 174 17.81 -4.22 19.68
C GLY A 174 19.22 -4.75 19.44
N LYS A 175 19.29 -6.06 19.21
CA LYS A 175 20.42 -6.72 18.55
C LYS A 175 20.68 -5.94 17.26
N LEU A 176 21.87 -5.36 17.05
CA LEU A 176 22.18 -4.76 15.75
C LEU A 176 22.05 -5.86 14.70
N GLN A 177 21.05 -5.72 13.83
CA GLN A 177 20.83 -6.67 12.74
C GLN A 177 21.85 -6.35 11.65
N VAL A 178 22.79 -7.27 11.46
CA VAL A 178 23.79 -7.23 10.41
C VAL A 178 23.25 -8.05 9.24
N GLY A 179 23.23 -7.49 8.04
CA GLY A 179 22.69 -8.11 6.83
C GLY A 179 21.39 -7.45 6.35
N VAL A 180 20.48 -8.27 5.81
CA VAL A 180 19.16 -7.80 5.36
C VAL A 180 18.18 -7.77 6.53
N ILE A 181 17.55 -6.62 6.75
CA ILE A 181 16.38 -6.47 7.62
C ILE A 181 15.16 -6.99 6.84
N THR A 182 14.82 -8.25 7.09
CA THR A 182 13.80 -9.00 6.34
C THR A 182 12.49 -8.25 6.25
N GLU A 183 12.02 -7.64 7.34
CA GLU A 183 10.74 -6.96 7.46
C GLU A 183 10.68 -5.70 6.57
N ARG A 184 11.82 -5.02 6.39
CA ARG A 184 11.93 -3.83 5.52
C ARG A 184 12.16 -4.19 4.06
N CYS A 185 12.73 -5.36 3.78
CA CYS A 185 13.05 -5.78 2.43
C CYS A 185 11.78 -6.21 1.67
N TYR A 186 11.32 -5.36 0.76
CA TYR A 186 10.17 -5.66 -0.10
C TYR A 186 10.53 -6.27 -1.47
N GLY A 187 11.79 -6.69 -1.65
CA GLY A 187 12.18 -7.41 -2.87
C GLY A 187 12.39 -6.57 -4.12
N CYS A 188 12.66 -5.26 -4.02
CA CYS A 188 12.84 -4.41 -5.22
C CYS A 188 13.95 -4.87 -6.18
N GLY A 189 14.94 -5.62 -5.67
CA GLY A 189 16.05 -6.21 -6.44
C GLY A 189 17.12 -5.24 -6.92
N ARG A 190 17.07 -3.96 -6.53
CA ARG A 190 18.10 -2.98 -6.90
C ARG A 190 19.48 -3.36 -6.39
N CYS A 191 19.55 -4.09 -5.28
CA CYS A 191 20.79 -4.56 -4.68
C CYS A 191 21.50 -5.65 -5.50
N PHE A 192 20.79 -6.43 -6.31
CA PHE A 192 21.35 -7.64 -6.93
C PHE A 192 22.48 -7.32 -7.90
N GLY A 193 22.20 -6.52 -8.93
CA GLY A 193 23.19 -6.19 -9.96
C GLY A 193 24.26 -5.17 -9.55
N VAL A 194 24.14 -4.53 -8.38
CA VAL A 194 25.13 -3.55 -7.91
C VAL A 194 26.15 -4.14 -6.95
N CYS A 195 25.94 -5.35 -6.43
CA CYS A 195 26.90 -6.00 -5.54
C CYS A 195 28.17 -6.36 -6.33
N PRO A 196 29.34 -5.78 -6.02
CA PRO A 196 30.57 -6.02 -6.80
C PRO A 196 31.11 -7.44 -6.67
N PHE A 197 30.63 -8.20 -5.66
CA PHE A 197 31.04 -9.57 -5.37
C PHE A 197 29.94 -10.61 -5.64
N ASP A 198 28.81 -10.19 -6.21
CA ASP A 198 27.68 -11.07 -6.55
C ASP A 198 27.20 -11.97 -5.39
N LYS A 199 27.14 -11.40 -4.18
CA LYS A 199 26.78 -12.14 -2.95
C LYS A 199 25.29 -12.10 -2.59
N ILE A 200 24.51 -11.24 -3.25
CA ILE A 200 23.11 -11.00 -2.89
C ILE A 200 22.21 -11.77 -3.84
N ARG A 201 21.48 -12.76 -3.31
CA ARG A 201 20.51 -13.55 -4.06
C ARG A 201 19.07 -13.13 -3.75
N ALA A 202 18.17 -13.49 -4.66
CA ALA A 202 16.74 -13.40 -4.45
C ALA A 202 16.23 -14.69 -3.79
N VAL A 203 15.34 -14.57 -2.81
CA VAL A 203 14.54 -15.67 -2.28
C VAL A 203 13.08 -15.34 -2.47
N THR A 204 12.39 -16.18 -3.21
CA THR A 204 10.97 -16.11 -3.45
C THR A 204 10.22 -16.98 -2.46
N TYR A 205 8.96 -16.65 -2.21
CA TYR A 205 8.10 -17.41 -1.33
C TYR A 205 6.64 -17.30 -1.78
N VAL A 206 5.79 -18.20 -1.29
CA VAL A 206 4.35 -18.18 -1.50
C VAL A 206 3.67 -17.99 -0.15
N ARG A 207 2.63 -17.17 -0.08
CA ARG A 207 1.83 -17.01 1.16
C ARG A 207 1.06 -18.30 1.44
N ASP A 208 1.05 -18.71 2.70
CA ASP A 208 0.30 -19.88 3.13
C ASP A 208 -1.21 -19.66 2.98
N ALA A 209 -1.88 -20.54 2.23
CA ALA A 209 -3.30 -20.40 1.93
C ALA A 209 -4.18 -20.58 3.17
N ALA A 210 -3.80 -21.45 4.11
CA ALA A 210 -4.59 -21.68 5.33
C ALA A 210 -4.54 -20.47 6.27
N ALA A 211 -3.36 -19.88 6.48
CA ALA A 211 -3.16 -18.65 7.24
C ALA A 211 -3.89 -17.47 6.55
N THR A 212 -3.81 -17.36 5.23
CA THR A 212 -4.54 -16.36 4.45
C THR A 212 -6.05 -16.51 4.66
N SER A 213 -6.58 -17.73 4.54
CA SER A 213 -7.99 -18.03 4.75
C SER A 213 -8.46 -17.64 6.16
N GLN A 214 -7.62 -17.80 7.18
CA GLN A 214 -7.92 -17.32 8.54
C GLN A 214 -7.95 -15.80 8.63
N LEU A 215 -7.03 -15.09 7.96
CA LEU A 215 -7.03 -13.63 7.92
C LEU A 215 -8.28 -13.07 7.24
N LEU A 216 -8.70 -13.66 6.11
CA LEU A 216 -9.87 -13.23 5.35
C LEU A 216 -11.20 -13.39 6.12
N ARG A 217 -11.24 -14.27 7.13
CA ARG A 217 -12.40 -14.41 8.02
C ARG A 217 -12.46 -13.36 9.14
N ARG A 218 -11.40 -12.57 9.34
CA ARG A 218 -11.41 -11.49 10.33
C ARG A 218 -12.31 -10.35 9.83
N ASN A 219 -12.85 -9.57 10.76
CA ASN A 219 -13.68 -8.41 10.46
C ASN A 219 -12.89 -7.12 10.16
N ASP A 220 -11.57 -7.21 10.09
CA ASP A 220 -10.65 -6.09 9.87
C ASP A 220 -9.82 -6.23 8.58
N VAL A 221 -10.22 -7.17 7.71
CA VAL A 221 -9.74 -7.37 6.34
C VAL A 221 -10.95 -7.29 5.41
N ASP A 222 -10.94 -6.36 4.47
CA ASP A 222 -12.09 -6.07 3.59
C ASP A 222 -11.88 -6.58 2.17
N ALA A 223 -10.65 -6.89 1.76
CA ALA A 223 -10.32 -7.28 0.40
C ALA A 223 -9.08 -8.19 0.32
N VAL A 224 -8.96 -8.90 -0.80
CA VAL A 224 -7.77 -9.70 -1.13
C VAL A 224 -7.25 -9.32 -2.51
N GLU A 225 -5.93 -9.28 -2.65
CA GLU A 225 -5.24 -9.23 -3.93
C GLU A 225 -4.50 -10.54 -4.17
N ILE A 226 -4.76 -11.17 -5.31
CA ILE A 226 -4.05 -12.36 -5.78
C ILE A 226 -3.15 -11.94 -6.95
N HIS A 227 -1.83 -12.05 -6.75
CA HIS A 227 -0.86 -11.90 -7.82
C HIS A 227 -0.77 -13.18 -8.63
N THR A 228 -0.71 -13.02 -9.95
CA THR A 228 -0.50 -14.11 -10.89
C THR A 228 0.59 -13.75 -11.90
N ASN A 229 1.42 -14.73 -12.27
CA ASN A 229 2.45 -14.53 -13.29
C ASN A 229 1.90 -14.51 -14.73
N GLY A 230 0.62 -14.85 -14.91
CA GLY A 230 -0.09 -14.83 -16.19
C GLY A 230 0.36 -15.89 -17.21
N ARG A 231 1.22 -16.83 -16.84
CA ARG A 231 1.72 -17.90 -17.73
C ARG A 231 0.90 -19.19 -17.61
N GLN A 232 0.50 -19.54 -16.39
CA GLN A 232 -0.30 -20.73 -16.08
C GLN A 232 -1.40 -20.39 -15.09
N THR A 233 -2.46 -21.18 -15.07
CA THR A 233 -3.65 -20.91 -14.24
C THR A 233 -3.99 -22.03 -13.26
N ASP A 234 -3.23 -23.14 -13.27
CA ASP A 234 -3.44 -24.26 -12.35
C ASP A 234 -3.13 -23.85 -10.91
N SER A 235 -1.98 -23.19 -10.68
CA SER A 235 -1.63 -22.66 -9.35
C SER A 235 -2.67 -21.64 -8.86
N PHE A 236 -3.20 -20.79 -9.77
CA PHE A 236 -4.28 -19.85 -9.44
C PHE A 236 -5.53 -20.60 -8.98
N LYS A 237 -5.92 -21.65 -9.70
CA LYS A 237 -7.08 -22.48 -9.37
C LYS A 237 -6.90 -23.17 -8.01
N ASP A 238 -5.72 -23.71 -7.74
CA ASP A 238 -5.42 -24.35 -6.47
C ASP A 238 -5.49 -23.36 -5.30
N LEU A 239 -4.90 -22.17 -5.44
CA LEU A 239 -5.02 -21.12 -4.44
C LEU A 239 -6.50 -20.71 -4.26
N TRP A 240 -7.22 -20.46 -5.36
CA TRP A 240 -8.62 -20.05 -5.32
C TRP A 240 -9.50 -21.05 -4.56
N ASN A 241 -9.37 -22.35 -4.85
CA ASN A 241 -10.13 -23.40 -4.16
C ASN A 241 -9.84 -23.43 -2.66
N ASN A 242 -8.60 -23.16 -2.24
CA ASN A 242 -8.22 -23.12 -0.82
C ASN A 242 -8.72 -21.85 -0.11
N LEU A 243 -9.02 -20.78 -0.85
CA LEU A 243 -9.54 -19.52 -0.31
C LEU A 243 -11.07 -19.40 -0.42
N GLU A 244 -11.71 -20.19 -1.29
CA GLU A 244 -13.13 -20.07 -1.69
C GLU A 244 -14.08 -19.78 -0.51
N ASP A 245 -14.01 -20.60 0.53
CA ASP A 245 -14.88 -20.45 1.71
C ASP A 245 -14.66 -19.13 2.45
N SER A 246 -13.46 -18.58 2.39
CA SER A 246 -13.11 -17.31 3.03
C SER A 246 -13.41 -16.08 2.16
N ILE A 247 -13.50 -16.22 0.83
CA ILE A 247 -13.80 -15.10 -0.09
C ILE A 247 -15.17 -14.46 0.18
N ARG A 248 -16.13 -15.22 0.72
CA ARG A 248 -17.46 -14.69 1.11
C ARG A 248 -17.42 -13.60 2.19
N HIS A 249 -16.27 -13.43 2.86
CA HIS A 249 -16.10 -12.46 3.95
C HIS A 249 -15.47 -11.13 3.49
N VAL A 250 -15.09 -11.01 2.21
CA VAL A 250 -14.48 -9.80 1.67
C VAL A 250 -15.38 -9.09 0.68
N GLU A 251 -15.23 -7.77 0.62
CA GLU A 251 -15.97 -6.86 -0.27
C GLU A 251 -15.39 -6.83 -1.69
N LEU A 252 -14.11 -7.19 -1.85
CA LEU A 252 -13.42 -7.13 -3.14
C LEU A 252 -12.31 -8.18 -3.29
N VAL A 253 -12.27 -8.81 -4.46
CA VAL A 253 -11.14 -9.60 -4.95
C VAL A 253 -10.46 -8.81 -6.06
N ALA A 254 -9.16 -8.58 -5.90
CA ALA A 254 -8.29 -8.06 -6.93
C ALA A 254 -7.42 -9.17 -7.52
N VAL A 255 -7.31 -9.21 -8.85
CA VAL A 255 -6.31 -10.03 -9.54
C VAL A 255 -5.26 -9.10 -10.12
N SER A 256 -4.04 -9.19 -9.60
CA SER A 256 -2.88 -8.43 -10.10
C SER A 256 -2.17 -9.25 -11.16
N LEU A 257 -2.15 -8.73 -12.39
CA LEU A 257 -1.59 -9.43 -13.55
C LEU A 257 -0.61 -8.55 -14.35
N PRO A 258 0.48 -9.14 -14.86
CA PRO A 258 1.43 -8.45 -15.73
C PRO A 258 0.86 -8.29 -17.15
N ASP A 259 1.51 -7.44 -17.92
CA ASP A 259 1.29 -7.31 -19.35
C ASP A 259 1.95 -8.45 -20.12
N VAL A 260 1.19 -9.52 -20.40
CA VAL A 260 1.65 -10.67 -21.20
C VAL A 260 1.32 -10.53 -22.70
N GLY A 261 1.07 -9.30 -23.16
CA GLY A 261 0.75 -9.01 -24.55
C GLY A 261 -0.64 -9.52 -24.96
N ASP A 262 -0.74 -10.07 -26.17
CA ASP A 262 -2.02 -10.50 -26.77
C ASP A 262 -2.74 -11.60 -25.98
N LEU A 263 -2.01 -12.35 -25.15
CA LEU A 263 -2.58 -13.41 -24.30
C LEU A 263 -3.30 -12.87 -23.06
N THR A 264 -3.11 -11.59 -22.69
CA THR A 264 -3.59 -11.04 -21.42
C THR A 264 -5.09 -11.25 -21.24
N VAL A 265 -5.90 -10.95 -22.27
CA VAL A 265 -7.36 -11.08 -22.19
C VAL A 265 -7.77 -12.56 -22.09
N SER A 266 -7.06 -13.45 -22.77
CA SER A 266 -7.32 -14.90 -22.67
C SER A 266 -7.06 -15.40 -21.26
N VAL A 267 -5.95 -14.98 -20.65
CA VAL A 267 -5.60 -15.31 -19.26
C VAL A 267 -6.66 -14.77 -18.30
N MET A 268 -7.08 -13.52 -18.46
CA MET A 268 -8.15 -12.93 -17.65
C MET A 268 -9.45 -13.73 -17.76
N LYS A 269 -9.83 -14.19 -18.96
CA LYS A 269 -11.03 -15.01 -19.17
C LYS A 269 -10.93 -16.35 -18.45
N THR A 270 -9.78 -17.03 -18.54
CA THR A 270 -9.56 -18.30 -17.83
C THR A 270 -9.66 -18.11 -16.32
N ILE A 271 -8.97 -17.09 -15.78
CA ILE A 271 -9.01 -16.75 -14.35
C ILE A 271 -10.44 -16.39 -13.92
N HIS A 272 -11.15 -15.57 -14.70
CA HIS A 272 -12.54 -15.26 -14.42
C HIS A 272 -13.42 -16.51 -14.38
N SER A 273 -13.26 -17.45 -15.31
CA SER A 273 -14.02 -18.71 -15.31
C SER A 273 -13.75 -19.58 -14.08
N ILE A 274 -12.56 -19.47 -13.46
CA ILE A 274 -12.24 -20.14 -12.21
C ILE A 274 -12.98 -19.47 -11.04
N MET A 275 -12.99 -18.14 -11.02
CA MET A 275 -13.57 -17.37 -9.91
C MET A 275 -15.10 -17.29 -9.94
N ASP A 276 -15.69 -17.16 -11.14
CA ASP A 276 -17.11 -16.83 -11.39
C ASP A 276 -18.11 -17.66 -10.55
N PRO A 277 -17.95 -18.99 -10.36
CA PRO A 277 -18.90 -19.79 -9.59
C PRO A 277 -19.06 -19.35 -8.13
N HIS A 278 -18.02 -18.76 -7.53
CA HIS A 278 -17.97 -18.44 -6.09
C HIS A 278 -17.61 -16.97 -5.81
N LEU A 279 -17.56 -16.13 -6.85
CA LEU A 279 -17.26 -14.72 -6.73
C LEU A 279 -18.54 -13.92 -6.44
N HIS A 280 -18.74 -13.55 -5.17
CA HIS A 280 -19.94 -12.81 -4.72
C HIS A 280 -19.70 -11.32 -4.45
N CYS A 281 -18.46 -10.86 -4.63
CA CYS A 281 -18.02 -9.52 -4.29
C CYS A 281 -17.48 -8.77 -5.51
N TYR A 282 -16.93 -7.57 -5.32
CA TYR A 282 -16.39 -6.79 -6.44
C TYR A 282 -15.15 -7.45 -7.04
N ASN A 283 -15.06 -7.49 -8.38
CA ASN A 283 -13.85 -7.91 -9.08
C ASN A 283 -13.04 -6.70 -9.56
N LEU A 284 -11.74 -6.69 -9.26
CA LEU A 284 -10.79 -5.66 -9.69
C LEU A 284 -9.60 -6.28 -10.42
N TRP A 285 -9.41 -5.92 -11.68
CA TRP A 285 -8.21 -6.27 -12.43
C TRP A 285 -7.14 -5.20 -12.19
N GLN A 286 -6.12 -5.52 -11.39
CA GLN A 286 -4.98 -4.66 -11.14
C GLN A 286 -3.93 -4.87 -12.24
N LEU A 287 -3.77 -3.87 -13.09
CA LEU A 287 -2.84 -3.88 -14.22
C LEU A 287 -1.44 -3.53 -13.71
N ASP A 288 -0.63 -4.55 -13.44
CA ASP A 288 0.73 -4.38 -12.95
C ASP A 288 1.70 -4.13 -14.12
N GLY A 289 1.70 -2.90 -14.62
CA GLY A 289 2.48 -2.51 -15.81
C GLY A 289 3.98 -2.73 -15.64
N ARG A 290 4.67 -1.75 -15.02
CA ARG A 290 6.08 -1.90 -14.67
C ARG A 290 6.23 -2.12 -13.17
N PRO A 291 6.32 -3.37 -12.68
CA PRO A 291 6.32 -3.66 -11.25
C PRO A 291 7.41 -2.91 -10.47
N MET A 292 7.12 -2.58 -9.21
CA MET A 292 8.07 -2.01 -8.24
C MET A 292 8.91 -0.80 -8.72
N SER A 293 8.40 -0.03 -9.68
CA SER A 293 9.19 1.00 -10.39
C SER A 293 8.66 2.44 -10.26
N GLY A 294 7.57 2.64 -9.52
CA GLY A 294 6.89 3.95 -9.44
C GLY A 294 7.80 5.09 -8.98
N ASP A 295 8.81 4.81 -8.16
CA ASP A 295 9.76 5.79 -7.63
C ASP A 295 10.96 6.12 -8.55
N ILE A 296 11.05 5.47 -9.72
CA ILE A 296 12.13 5.63 -10.73
C ILE A 296 11.83 6.77 -11.72
N GLY A 297 10.56 7.16 -11.92
CA GLY A 297 10.17 8.35 -12.65
C GLY A 297 9.27 8.10 -13.88
N ARG A 298 9.23 9.06 -14.81
CA ARG A 298 8.23 9.13 -15.89
C ARG A 298 8.20 7.91 -16.82
N GLY A 299 9.34 7.26 -17.07
CA GLY A 299 9.42 6.08 -17.95
C GLY A 299 8.49 4.95 -17.51
N ALA A 300 8.52 4.63 -16.20
CA ALA A 300 7.66 3.62 -15.61
C ALA A 300 6.17 3.88 -15.82
N THR A 301 5.75 5.15 -15.69
CA THR A 301 4.35 5.54 -15.87
C THR A 301 3.88 5.40 -17.31
N ARG A 302 4.76 5.57 -18.30
CA ARG A 302 4.38 5.42 -19.71
C ARG A 302 3.98 3.98 -20.03
N GLU A 303 4.73 3.01 -19.51
CA GLU A 303 4.43 1.58 -19.68
C GLU A 303 3.09 1.22 -19.02
N ALA A 304 2.87 1.70 -17.80
CA ALA A 304 1.62 1.52 -17.07
C ALA A 304 0.40 2.07 -17.84
N ILE A 305 0.52 3.29 -18.39
CA ILE A 305 -0.56 3.92 -19.18
C ILE A 305 -0.77 3.18 -20.50
N ALA A 306 0.29 2.73 -21.16
CA ALA A 306 0.18 1.97 -22.41
C ALA A 306 -0.58 0.65 -22.18
N PHE A 307 -0.32 -0.04 -21.07
CA PHE A 307 -1.06 -1.24 -20.70
C PHE A 307 -2.55 -0.96 -20.49
N ALA A 308 -2.87 0.08 -19.72
CA ALA A 308 -4.25 0.51 -19.51
C ALA A 308 -4.99 0.88 -20.82
N VAL A 309 -4.32 1.60 -21.74
CA VAL A 309 -4.89 1.95 -23.05
C VAL A 309 -5.23 0.70 -23.87
N ARG A 310 -4.34 -0.28 -23.92
CA ARG A 310 -4.60 -1.50 -24.68
C ARG A 310 -5.78 -2.27 -24.11
N LEU A 311 -5.83 -2.52 -22.80
CA LEU A 311 -6.94 -3.27 -22.21
C LEU A 311 -8.26 -2.51 -22.21
N ALA A 312 -8.25 -1.18 -22.04
CA ALA A 312 -9.47 -0.38 -22.11
C ALA A 312 -10.11 -0.40 -23.51
N ALA A 313 -9.31 -0.65 -24.56
CA ALA A 313 -9.82 -0.78 -25.94
C ALA A 313 -10.47 -2.14 -26.24
N VAL A 314 -10.24 -3.16 -25.40
CA VAL A 314 -10.81 -4.50 -25.59
C VAL A 314 -12.23 -4.56 -25.06
N ARG A 315 -13.20 -4.82 -25.94
CA ARG A 315 -14.63 -4.92 -25.59
C ARG A 315 -15.00 -6.25 -24.93
N ASP A 316 -14.39 -7.34 -25.39
CA ASP A 316 -14.68 -8.70 -24.94
C ASP A 316 -13.69 -9.17 -23.86
N ARG A 317 -13.59 -8.38 -22.78
CA ARG A 317 -12.83 -8.71 -21.58
C ARG A 317 -13.80 -9.16 -20.48
N PRO A 318 -13.36 -10.00 -19.53
CA PRO A 318 -14.23 -10.39 -18.42
C PRO A 318 -14.65 -9.17 -17.59
N HIS A 319 -15.78 -9.33 -16.89
CA HIS A 319 -16.33 -8.29 -16.03
C HIS A 319 -15.37 -7.95 -14.88
N GLY A 320 -15.46 -6.71 -14.41
CA GLY A 320 -14.62 -6.18 -13.34
C GLY A 320 -14.08 -4.79 -13.64
N PHE A 321 -13.77 -4.07 -12.56
CA PHE A 321 -13.12 -2.77 -12.65
C PHE A 321 -11.66 -2.93 -13.10
N LEU A 322 -11.12 -1.92 -13.77
CA LEU A 322 -9.69 -1.86 -14.07
C LEU A 322 -9.01 -0.87 -13.13
N GLN A 323 -7.90 -1.25 -12.53
CA GLN A 323 -7.02 -0.32 -11.80
C GLN A 323 -5.63 -0.39 -12.38
N ILE A 324 -5.03 0.76 -12.65
CA ILE A 324 -3.61 0.82 -13.01
C ILE A 324 -2.75 0.73 -11.74
N ALA A 325 -1.79 -0.19 -11.76
CA ALA A 325 -0.70 -0.31 -10.79
C ALA A 325 0.63 -0.34 -11.56
N GLY A 326 1.69 -0.92 -10.99
CA GLY A 326 3.00 -1.10 -11.64
C GLY A 326 3.55 0.14 -12.36
N GLY A 327 4.33 0.97 -11.68
CA GLY A 327 4.98 2.14 -12.30
C GLY A 327 4.19 3.45 -12.17
N THR A 328 3.19 3.45 -11.29
CA THR A 328 2.38 4.63 -10.95
C THR A 328 3.15 5.63 -10.07
N ASN A 329 3.00 6.92 -10.38
CA ASN A 329 3.59 8.04 -9.64
C ASN A 329 2.87 9.37 -9.94
N SER A 330 3.49 10.51 -9.60
CA SER A 330 2.92 11.85 -9.81
C SER A 330 2.54 12.19 -11.25
N HIS A 331 3.02 11.44 -12.26
CA HIS A 331 2.64 11.64 -13.66
C HIS A 331 1.41 10.83 -14.09
N THR A 332 0.95 9.86 -13.28
CA THR A 332 -0.09 8.90 -13.68
C THR A 332 -1.42 9.56 -14.00
N VAL A 333 -1.93 10.43 -13.12
CA VAL A 333 -3.21 11.12 -13.36
C VAL A 333 -3.16 11.97 -14.63
N SER A 334 -2.07 12.73 -14.83
CA SER A 334 -1.88 13.51 -16.06
C SER A 334 -1.81 12.62 -17.30
N GLY A 335 -1.15 11.47 -17.20
CA GLY A 335 -1.08 10.46 -18.26
C GLY A 335 -2.45 9.90 -18.63
N LEU A 336 -3.25 9.49 -17.64
CA LEU A 336 -4.61 8.96 -17.85
C LEU A 336 -5.52 10.02 -18.49
N LYS A 337 -5.43 11.29 -18.05
CA LYS A 337 -6.19 12.40 -18.65
C LYS A 337 -5.84 12.59 -20.12
N LYS A 338 -4.55 12.58 -20.47
CA LYS A 338 -4.10 12.70 -21.86
C LYS A 338 -4.55 11.53 -22.73
N ALA A 339 -4.67 10.34 -22.15
CA ALA A 339 -5.17 9.15 -22.83
C ALA A 339 -6.71 9.07 -22.89
N GLY A 340 -7.44 10.02 -22.29
CA GLY A 340 -8.91 9.96 -22.20
C GLY A 340 -9.45 8.84 -21.31
N LEU A 341 -8.61 8.27 -20.44
CA LEU A 341 -8.97 7.15 -19.56
C LEU A 341 -9.27 7.59 -18.12
N PHE A 342 -9.02 8.85 -17.79
CA PHE A 342 -9.35 9.41 -16.48
C PHE A 342 -10.79 9.90 -16.49
N GLN A 343 -11.62 9.40 -15.57
CA GLN A 343 -12.97 9.93 -15.35
C GLN A 343 -13.02 10.72 -14.04
N THR A 344 -13.61 11.91 -14.10
CA THR A 344 -14.06 12.70 -12.96
C THR A 344 -15.32 13.42 -13.44
N THR A 345 -16.49 12.82 -13.21
CA THR A 345 -17.76 13.38 -13.71
C THR A 345 -18.06 14.71 -13.01
N SER A 346 -18.09 15.80 -13.77
CA SER A 346 -18.92 16.96 -13.46
C SER A 346 -20.35 16.63 -13.87
N ILE A 347 -21.27 16.59 -12.91
CA ILE A 347 -22.68 16.86 -13.24
C ILE A 347 -22.77 18.37 -13.46
N SER A 348 -22.73 18.82 -14.72
CA SER A 348 -23.41 20.02 -15.19
C SER A 348 -23.23 20.17 -16.70
N GLY A 349 -24.34 20.32 -17.44
CA GLY A 349 -24.35 20.90 -18.78
C GLY A 349 -25.14 20.11 -19.83
N ASN A 350 -26.35 20.59 -20.12
CA ASN A 350 -27.10 20.25 -21.33
C ASN A 350 -26.25 20.37 -22.59
N TRP A 351 -26.04 19.27 -23.33
CA TRP A 351 -25.60 19.34 -24.72
C TRP A 351 -26.51 18.45 -25.58
N ARG A 352 -27.28 19.15 -26.41
CA ARG A 352 -28.13 18.57 -27.45
C ARG A 352 -27.24 17.99 -28.55
N GLY A 353 -27.53 16.76 -28.94
CA GLY A 353 -27.21 16.20 -30.25
C GLY A 353 -25.81 15.65 -30.43
N GLU A 354 -25.61 14.38 -30.07
CA GLU A 354 -25.30 13.29 -31.02
C GLU A 354 -25.06 11.98 -30.27
N MET A 355 -25.38 10.88 -30.94
CA MET A 355 -25.69 9.57 -30.39
C MET A 355 -24.43 8.80 -29.98
N PHE A 356 -24.21 8.63 -28.66
CA PHE A 356 -23.47 7.51 -28.09
C PHE A 356 -24.34 6.84 -27.02
N THR A 357 -25.13 5.85 -27.46
CA THR A 357 -25.81 4.93 -26.57
C THR A 357 -24.84 3.86 -26.09
N VAL A 358 -24.32 4.01 -24.88
CA VAL A 358 -24.21 2.93 -23.89
C VAL A 358 -24.52 3.54 -22.52
N ASN A 359 -25.65 3.14 -21.93
CA ASN A 359 -25.87 3.26 -20.49
C ASN A 359 -24.70 2.58 -19.75
N SER A 360 -23.73 3.34 -19.27
CA SER A 360 -22.76 2.83 -18.31
C SER A 360 -22.31 3.95 -17.38
N GLN A 361 -22.85 3.96 -16.17
CA GLN A 361 -22.40 4.83 -15.08
C GLN A 361 -21.02 4.41 -14.52
N GLN A 362 -20.28 3.53 -15.20
CA GLN A 362 -19.03 2.95 -14.70
C GLN A 362 -17.81 3.47 -15.47
N ALA A 363 -16.77 3.84 -14.72
CA ALA A 363 -15.52 4.26 -15.31
C ALA A 363 -14.76 3.12 -16.01
N LEU A 364 -14.11 3.46 -17.13
CA LEU A 364 -13.25 2.51 -17.85
C LEU A 364 -12.06 2.06 -16.99
N ILE A 365 -11.46 3.00 -16.27
CA ILE A 365 -10.47 2.78 -15.22
C ILE A 365 -11.10 3.21 -13.90
N GLY A 366 -11.29 2.26 -12.98
CA GLY A 366 -11.87 2.47 -11.67
C GLY A 366 -10.98 3.28 -10.73
N GLY A 367 -9.64 3.20 -10.89
CA GLY A 367 -8.72 3.99 -10.08
C GLY A 367 -7.23 3.72 -10.31
N VAL A 368 -6.43 4.19 -9.37
CA VAL A 368 -4.95 4.12 -9.40
C VAL A 368 -4.44 3.57 -8.07
N ALA A 369 -3.53 2.61 -8.11
CA ALA A 369 -2.78 2.17 -6.96
C ALA A 369 -1.38 2.80 -6.92
N TYR A 370 -0.88 3.19 -5.76
CA TYR A 370 0.46 3.76 -5.59
C TYR A 370 1.26 2.98 -4.54
N GLY A 371 2.39 2.42 -4.97
CA GLY A 371 3.31 1.69 -4.08
C GLY A 371 4.61 2.45 -3.82
N GLY A 372 5.68 2.10 -4.55
CA GLY A 372 7.02 2.66 -4.33
C GLY A 372 7.09 4.18 -4.31
N TYR A 373 6.32 4.88 -5.16
CA TYR A 373 6.25 6.34 -5.14
C TYR A 373 5.63 6.88 -3.84
N ALA A 374 4.49 6.32 -3.42
CA ALA A 374 3.80 6.69 -2.19
C ALA A 374 4.67 6.46 -0.95
N ARG A 375 5.35 5.31 -0.88
CA ARG A 375 6.30 5.02 0.20
C ARG A 375 7.50 5.97 0.18
N LYS A 376 8.02 6.34 -0.98
CA LYS A 376 9.15 7.27 -1.09
C LYS A 376 8.81 8.68 -0.59
N ILE A 377 7.66 9.23 -0.94
CA ILE A 377 7.35 10.63 -0.59
C ILE A 377 7.06 10.80 0.90
N VAL A 378 6.27 9.89 1.50
CA VAL A 378 5.98 9.92 2.94
C VAL A 378 7.13 9.31 3.76
N GLY A 379 7.77 8.26 3.28
CA GLY A 379 8.89 7.59 3.96
C GLY A 379 10.09 8.51 4.20
N ARG A 380 10.34 9.51 3.33
CA ARG A 380 11.35 10.55 3.61
C ARG A 380 11.03 11.35 4.88
N VAL A 381 9.75 11.67 5.10
CA VAL A 381 9.30 12.38 6.29
C VAL A 381 9.38 11.49 7.52
N LEU A 382 9.01 10.21 7.39
CA LEU A 382 9.10 9.23 8.47
C LEU A 382 10.56 8.97 8.89
N ALA A 383 11.47 8.82 7.93
CA ALA A 383 12.90 8.63 8.20
C ALA A 383 13.51 9.85 8.92
N GLU A 384 13.13 11.07 8.52
CA GLU A 384 13.54 12.30 9.21
C GLU A 384 12.94 12.38 10.63
N MET A 385 11.70 11.96 10.84
CA MET A 385 11.13 11.89 12.19
C MET A 385 11.89 10.87 13.05
N GLN A 386 12.16 9.68 12.50
CA GLN A 386 12.82 8.59 13.19
C GLN A 386 14.28 8.94 13.56
N SER A 387 14.99 9.72 12.72
CA SER A 387 16.34 10.16 13.06
C SER A 387 16.39 11.12 14.26
N HIS A 388 15.31 11.89 14.51
CA HIS A 388 15.22 12.80 15.64
C HIS A 388 14.59 12.18 16.90
N HIS A 389 13.70 11.20 16.73
CA HIS A 389 12.82 10.71 17.81
C HIS A 389 12.83 9.19 18.00
N GLY A 390 13.57 8.44 17.18
CA GLY A 390 13.56 6.98 17.20
C GLY A 390 12.27 6.38 16.64
N LEU A 391 11.96 5.14 17.04
CA LEU A 391 10.70 4.49 16.69
C LEU A 391 9.56 5.21 17.44
N ALA A 392 8.72 5.93 16.70
CA ALA A 392 7.66 6.72 17.28
C ALA A 392 6.43 6.78 16.38
N HIS A 393 5.29 7.10 16.99
CA HIS A 393 4.03 7.31 16.29
C HIS A 393 3.99 8.74 15.74
N ILE A 394 3.63 8.89 14.46
CA ILE A 394 3.73 10.19 13.78
C ILE A 394 2.82 11.26 14.38
N GLU A 395 1.65 10.87 14.92
CA GLU A 395 0.67 11.76 15.53
C GLU A 395 1.16 12.46 16.81
N ASP A 396 2.17 11.89 17.48
CA ASP A 396 2.84 12.54 18.61
C ASP A 396 3.65 13.77 18.15
N TYR A 397 3.92 13.88 16.85
CA TYR A 397 4.69 14.96 16.25
C TYR A 397 3.92 15.62 15.09
N PRO A 398 2.98 16.54 15.40
CA PRO A 398 2.08 17.11 14.41
C PRO A 398 2.75 17.84 13.24
N ASN A 399 3.97 18.35 13.41
CA ASN A 399 4.75 18.94 12.33
C ASN A 399 5.07 17.91 11.22
N TYR A 400 5.42 16.68 11.62
CA TYR A 400 5.69 15.59 10.68
C TYR A 400 4.39 15.06 10.07
N VAL A 401 3.28 15.00 10.82
CA VAL A 401 1.95 14.70 10.26
C VAL A 401 1.62 15.69 9.13
N PHE A 402 1.74 16.99 9.40
CA PHE A 402 1.43 18.03 8.42
C PHE A 402 2.31 17.90 7.17
N LYS A 403 3.62 17.69 7.35
CA LYS A 403 4.58 17.51 6.25
C LYS A 403 4.25 16.27 5.42
N ALA A 404 4.00 15.13 6.07
CA ALA A 404 3.67 13.86 5.41
C ALA A 404 2.33 13.94 4.67
N LEU A 405 1.31 14.54 5.28
CA LEU A 405 0.00 14.73 4.68
C LEU A 405 0.07 15.61 3.42
N LYS A 406 0.85 16.69 3.45
CA LYS A 406 1.06 17.55 2.27
C LYS A 406 1.66 16.77 1.09
N GLU A 407 2.62 15.89 1.35
CA GLU A 407 3.18 15.00 0.32
C GLU A 407 2.14 13.98 -0.16
N ALA A 408 1.42 13.32 0.74
CA ALA A 408 0.41 12.31 0.40
C ALA A 408 -0.75 12.87 -0.45
N LEU A 409 -1.17 14.10 -0.18
CA LEU A 409 -2.23 14.78 -0.94
C LEU A 409 -1.85 15.07 -2.40
N LEU A 410 -0.58 15.01 -2.76
CA LEU A 410 -0.15 15.09 -4.17
C LEU A 410 -0.67 13.91 -5.00
N LEU A 411 -1.01 12.76 -4.37
CA LEU A 411 -1.64 11.63 -5.08
C LEU A 411 -3.10 11.91 -5.46
N GLN A 412 -3.75 12.81 -4.72
CA GLN A 412 -5.11 13.28 -4.96
C GLN A 412 -5.15 14.50 -5.90
N LYS A 413 -4.01 15.19 -6.11
CA LYS A 413 -3.94 16.37 -6.98
C LYS A 413 -4.36 16.04 -8.42
N GLY A 414 -5.19 16.92 -8.98
CA GLY A 414 -5.76 16.76 -10.30
C GLY A 414 -7.05 15.94 -10.34
N ARG A 415 -7.59 15.53 -9.19
CA ARG A 415 -8.92 14.91 -9.05
C ARG A 415 -10.00 15.88 -8.58
N GLU A 416 -9.62 17.11 -8.24
CA GLU A 416 -10.51 18.18 -7.80
C GLU A 416 -11.44 18.65 -8.94
N LYS A 417 -12.66 19.06 -8.56
CA LYS A 417 -13.49 19.91 -9.42
C LYS A 417 -12.66 21.15 -9.76
N ALA A 418 -12.77 21.63 -11.00
CA ALA A 418 -12.40 23.00 -11.30
C ALA A 418 -13.35 23.94 -10.55
N SER A 419 -13.08 24.18 -9.26
CA SER A 419 -13.77 25.19 -8.45
C SER A 419 -12.73 26.09 -7.81
N THR A 420 -12.74 27.32 -8.33
CA THR A 420 -12.08 28.55 -7.87
C THR A 420 -10.56 28.51 -7.80
N GLY A 421 -9.93 29.18 -8.78
CA GLY A 421 -8.51 29.43 -8.80
C GLY A 421 -8.03 30.09 -7.52
N ILE A 422 -7.31 29.31 -6.73
CA ILE A 422 -6.32 29.81 -5.79
C ILE A 422 -5.05 29.07 -6.14
N THR A 423 -4.13 29.79 -6.78
CA THR A 423 -2.77 29.33 -7.03
C THR A 423 -2.06 29.21 -5.68
N LEU A 424 -1.58 28.01 -5.36
CA LEU A 424 -0.67 27.76 -4.23
C LEU A 424 0.69 28.42 -4.44
#